data_AF-A0ABD0YHF0-F1
#
_entry.id   AF-A0ABD0YHF0-F1
#
_cell.length_a   1.000
_cell.length_b   1.000
_cell.length_c   1.000
_cell.angle_alpha   90.00
_cell.angle_beta   90.00
_cell.angle_gamma   90.00
#
_symmetry.space_group_name_H-M   'P 1'
#
loop_
_entity.id
_entity.type
_entity.pdbx_description
1 polymer ?
#
loop_
_entity_poly.entity_id
_entity_poly.type
_entity_poly.pdbx_seq_one_letter_code
_entity_poly.pdbx_strand_id
1 'polypeptide(L)'
;MCIVTTLNQGLRNGGGIGDILRAPSSQEPLFAARVVYDMLFFFIVIIIVLNLIFGVIIDTFADLRSEKQQKELILKNTCFICGLNRSAFDNKTVSFEEHIKCEHNMWHYLYFIVLVKVKDPTEFTGPESYVYAMVKDRNLDWFPRLRAMSLAADEGEGEQIELRSLQNQLENTQLVVKALSQQLSQLRDQVFFFLSLLLSIYDYLISLCDNYACLSQW
;
A
#
# COMPACT_ATOMS: atom_id res chain seq x y z
N MET A 1 0.32 -48.14 -19.19
CA MET A 1 1.67 -48.72 -18.99
C MET A 1 2.73 -48.04 -19.86
N CYS A 2 2.56 -47.96 -21.19
CA CYS A 2 3.57 -47.41 -22.10
C CYS A 2 4.00 -45.95 -21.80
N ILE A 3 3.08 -45.04 -21.50
CA ILE A 3 3.42 -43.64 -21.18
C ILE A 3 4.24 -43.51 -19.88
N VAL A 4 3.93 -44.33 -18.88
CA VAL A 4 4.61 -44.34 -17.59
C VAL A 4 6.02 -44.92 -17.73
N THR A 5 6.18 -45.97 -18.54
CA THR A 5 7.52 -46.53 -18.84
C THR A 5 8.38 -45.55 -19.64
N THR A 6 7.77 -44.84 -20.61
CA THR A 6 8.42 -43.78 -21.39
C THR A 6 8.92 -42.65 -20.51
N LEU A 7 8.09 -42.16 -19.57
CA LEU A 7 8.48 -41.07 -18.67
C LEU A 7 9.53 -41.51 -17.65
N ASN A 8 9.33 -42.64 -16.97
CA ASN A 8 10.25 -43.10 -15.94
C ASN A 8 11.64 -43.45 -16.51
N GLN A 9 11.68 -44.23 -17.59
CA GLN A 9 12.94 -44.67 -18.16
C GLN A 9 13.57 -43.56 -19.04
N GLY A 10 12.76 -42.77 -19.75
CA GLY A 10 13.25 -41.68 -20.61
C GLY A 10 13.83 -40.49 -19.85
N LEU A 11 13.28 -40.13 -18.68
CA LEU A 11 13.83 -39.05 -17.84
C LEU A 11 15.09 -39.47 -17.07
N ARG A 12 15.20 -40.75 -16.67
CA ARG A 12 16.31 -41.24 -15.83
C ARG A 12 17.60 -41.52 -16.58
N ASN A 13 17.54 -41.88 -17.86
CA ASN A 13 18.74 -42.31 -18.61
C ASN A 13 19.48 -41.16 -19.33
N GLY A 14 19.10 -39.91 -19.11
CA GLY A 14 19.87 -38.74 -19.56
C GLY A 14 19.80 -38.45 -21.07
N GLY A 15 19.88 -39.45 -21.97
CA GLY A 15 19.81 -39.29 -23.44
C GLY A 15 18.40 -39.35 -24.03
N GLY A 16 17.35 -39.38 -23.19
CA GLY A 16 15.96 -39.47 -23.62
C GLY A 16 15.50 -40.91 -23.88
N ILE A 17 14.40 -41.06 -24.63
CA ILE A 17 13.78 -42.38 -24.83
C ILE A 17 14.42 -43.22 -25.94
N GLY A 18 15.20 -42.58 -26.82
CA GLY A 18 15.91 -43.24 -27.92
C GLY A 18 16.90 -44.30 -27.44
N ASP A 19 17.46 -44.14 -26.23
CA ASP A 19 18.45 -45.08 -25.66
C ASP A 19 17.85 -46.40 -25.15
N ILE A 20 16.53 -46.43 -24.92
CA ILE A 20 15.82 -47.61 -24.37
C ILE A 20 15.07 -48.36 -25.46
N LEU A 21 14.58 -47.63 -26.45
CA LEU A 21 13.87 -48.22 -27.56
C LEU A 21 14.86 -48.84 -28.54
N ARG A 22 14.45 -49.93 -29.20
CA ARG A 22 15.29 -50.63 -30.18
C ARG A 22 15.76 -49.63 -31.26
N ALA A 23 17.06 -49.65 -31.53
CA ALA A 23 17.66 -48.84 -32.59
C ALA A 23 16.93 -49.07 -33.93
N PRO A 24 16.41 -48.01 -34.57
CA PRO A 24 15.65 -48.15 -35.81
C PRO A 24 16.60 -48.54 -36.96
N SER A 25 16.19 -49.50 -37.79
CA SER A 25 16.94 -49.87 -39.01
C SER A 25 16.65 -48.89 -40.15
N SER A 26 17.67 -48.60 -40.96
CA SER A 26 17.57 -47.67 -42.11
C SER A 26 16.60 -48.11 -43.21
N GLN A 27 16.12 -49.35 -43.17
CA GLN A 27 15.19 -49.92 -44.15
C GLN A 27 13.71 -49.73 -43.78
N GLU A 28 13.40 -49.16 -42.60
CA GLU A 28 12.04 -48.95 -42.14
C GLU A 28 11.45 -47.64 -42.69
N PRO A 29 10.21 -47.63 -43.22
CA PRO A 29 9.61 -46.43 -43.80
C PRO A 29 9.42 -45.28 -42.80
N LEU A 30 9.45 -45.58 -41.49
CA LEU A 30 9.25 -44.63 -40.40
C LEU A 30 10.55 -44.19 -39.72
N PHE A 31 11.73 -44.54 -40.26
CA PHE A 31 13.03 -44.23 -39.67
C PHE A 31 13.21 -42.72 -39.39
N ALA A 32 12.95 -41.87 -40.38
CA ALA A 32 13.14 -40.42 -40.24
C ALA A 32 12.18 -39.80 -39.21
N ALA A 33 10.90 -40.19 -39.24
CA ALA A 33 9.92 -39.74 -38.27
C ALA A 33 10.30 -40.14 -36.84
N ARG A 34 10.90 -41.32 -36.68
CA ARG A 34 11.36 -41.81 -35.38
C ARG A 34 12.55 -41.02 -34.82
N VAL A 35 13.55 -40.74 -35.65
CA VAL A 35 14.72 -39.95 -35.23
C VAL A 35 14.31 -38.54 -34.81
N VAL A 36 13.40 -37.90 -35.56
CA VAL A 36 12.87 -36.58 -35.21
C VAL A 36 12.11 -36.62 -33.88
N TYR A 37 11.32 -37.68 -33.64
CA TYR A 37 10.62 -37.86 -32.37
C TYR A 37 11.59 -37.98 -31.18
N ASP A 38 12.64 -38.81 -31.29
CA ASP A 38 13.62 -39.01 -30.21
C ASP A 38 14.42 -37.72 -29.93
N MET A 39 14.77 -36.95 -30.98
CA MET A 39 15.43 -35.65 -30.84
C MET A 39 14.53 -34.60 -30.19
N LEU A 40 13.27 -34.47 -30.62
CA LEU A 40 12.32 -33.55 -30.02
C LEU A 40 12.05 -33.89 -28.55
N PHE A 41 11.94 -35.18 -28.22
CA PHE A 41 11.78 -35.62 -26.85
C PHE A 41 12.99 -35.20 -25.99
N PHE A 42 14.22 -35.39 -26.48
CA PHE A 42 15.42 -34.98 -25.77
C PHE A 42 15.46 -33.46 -25.51
N PHE A 43 15.26 -32.63 -26.53
CA PHE A 43 15.29 -31.17 -26.35
C PHE A 43 14.15 -30.66 -25.46
N ILE A 44 12.92 -31.12 -25.68
CA ILE A 44 11.77 -30.59 -24.94
C ILE A 44 11.74 -31.14 -23.52
N VAL A 45 11.81 -32.47 -23.36
CA VAL A 45 11.55 -33.11 -22.06
C VAL A 45 12.80 -33.12 -21.16
N ILE A 46 13.98 -33.34 -21.72
CA ILE A 46 15.21 -33.39 -20.91
C ILE A 46 15.78 -31.97 -20.74
N ILE A 47 16.02 -31.25 -21.83
CA ILE A 47 16.69 -29.95 -21.73
C ILE A 47 15.75 -28.86 -21.20
N ILE A 48 14.54 -28.71 -21.74
CA ILE A 48 13.66 -27.61 -21.30
C ILE A 48 13.00 -27.91 -19.95
N VAL A 49 12.29 -29.03 -19.81
CA VAL A 49 11.50 -29.30 -18.58
C VAL A 49 12.39 -29.48 -17.35
N LEU A 50 13.49 -30.23 -17.44
CA LEU A 50 14.35 -30.48 -16.28
C LEU A 50 15.05 -29.19 -15.81
N ASN A 51 15.55 -28.39 -16.75
CA ASN A 51 16.15 -27.09 -16.42
C ASN A 51 15.11 -26.08 -15.93
N LEU A 52 13.85 -26.15 -16.39
CA LEU A 52 12.77 -25.33 -15.85
C LEU A 52 12.49 -25.69 -14.38
N ILE A 53 12.42 -26.98 -14.03
CA ILE A 53 12.22 -27.42 -12.64
C ILE A 53 13.36 -26.93 -11.75
N PHE A 54 14.62 -27.11 -12.18
CA PHE A 54 15.76 -26.57 -11.44
C PHE A 54 15.74 -25.04 -11.36
N GLY A 55 15.31 -24.36 -12.43
CA GLY A 55 15.11 -22.92 -12.47
C GLY A 55 14.15 -22.45 -11.38
N VAL A 56 12.97 -23.08 -11.26
CA VAL A 56 11.98 -22.76 -10.21
C VAL A 56 12.57 -23.01 -8.82
N ILE A 57 13.29 -24.12 -8.62
CA ILE A 57 13.92 -24.40 -7.32
C ILE A 57 14.93 -23.30 -6.95
N ILE A 58 15.81 -22.91 -7.89
CA ILE A 58 16.80 -21.85 -7.65
C ILE A 58 16.13 -20.51 -7.35
N ASP A 59 15.08 -20.18 -8.11
CA ASP A 59 14.30 -18.96 -7.93
C ASP A 59 13.68 -18.90 -6.53
N THR A 60 13.00 -19.97 -6.10
CA THR A 60 12.42 -20.05 -4.74
C THR A 60 13.47 -19.93 -3.63
N PHE A 61 14.68 -20.49 -3.81
CA PHE A 61 15.76 -20.31 -2.85
C PHE A 61 16.32 -18.88 -2.83
N ALA A 62 16.37 -18.22 -3.99
CA ALA A 62 16.76 -16.82 -4.09
C ALA A 62 15.75 -15.91 -3.36
N ASP A 63 14.45 -16.19 -3.51
CA ASP A 63 13.38 -15.49 -2.81
C ASP A 63 13.44 -15.68 -1.29
N LEU A 64 13.59 -16.92 -0.81
CA LEU A 64 13.74 -17.18 0.62
C LEU A 64 14.96 -16.46 1.22
N ARG A 65 16.04 -16.34 0.44
CA ARG A 65 17.24 -15.59 0.83
C ARG A 65 16.96 -14.09 0.89
N SER A 66 16.31 -13.52 -0.11
CA SER A 66 16.00 -12.08 -0.16
C SER A 66 15.06 -11.69 0.97
N GLU A 67 14.03 -12.50 1.25
CA GLU A 67 13.10 -12.30 2.35
C GLU A 67 13.83 -12.33 3.71
N LYS A 68 14.73 -13.30 3.92
CA LYS A 68 15.54 -13.37 5.14
C LYS A 68 16.41 -12.12 5.30
N GLN A 69 17.10 -11.69 4.23
CA GLN A 69 17.94 -10.50 4.26
C GLN A 69 17.12 -9.24 4.55
N GLN A 70 15.94 -9.10 3.96
CA GLN A 70 15.04 -7.99 4.22
C GLN A 70 14.57 -7.96 5.69
N LYS A 71 14.19 -9.11 6.26
CA LYS A 71 13.81 -9.22 7.68
C LYS A 71 14.95 -8.81 8.61
N GLU A 72 16.17 -9.28 8.34
CA GLU A 72 17.35 -8.90 9.13
C GLU A 72 17.67 -7.40 9.00
N LEU A 73 17.47 -6.82 7.82
CA LEU A 73 17.69 -5.39 7.58
C LEU A 73 16.67 -4.53 8.34
N ILE A 74 15.39 -4.92 8.34
CA ILE A 74 14.35 -4.23 9.13
C ILE A 74 14.67 -4.35 10.62
N LEU A 75 15.02 -5.53 11.12
CA LEU A 75 15.33 -5.75 12.53
C LEU A 75 16.53 -4.91 13.01
N LYS A 76 17.53 -4.69 12.14
CA LYS A 76 18.72 -3.89 12.47
C LYS A 76 18.49 -2.39 12.39
N ASN A 77 17.60 -1.94 11.51
CA ASN A 77 17.42 -0.53 11.20
C ASN A 77 16.11 0.06 11.71
N THR A 78 15.21 -0.72 12.29
CA THR A 78 13.94 -0.23 12.79
C THR A 78 13.78 -0.65 14.25
N CYS A 79 13.40 0.29 15.12
CA CYS A 79 13.17 0.00 16.53
C CYS A 79 11.92 -0.88 16.69
N PHE A 80 12.04 -1.99 17.42
CA PHE A 80 10.97 -2.98 17.59
C PHE A 80 9.72 -2.43 18.29
N ILE A 81 9.89 -1.46 19.21
CA ILE A 81 8.79 -0.94 20.02
C ILE A 81 8.06 0.20 19.31
N CYS A 82 8.78 1.24 18.89
CA CYS A 82 8.16 2.43 18.29
C CYS A 82 8.07 2.43 16.77
N GLY A 83 8.81 1.54 16.08
CA GLY A 83 8.81 1.47 14.61
C GLY A 83 9.60 2.59 13.90
N LEU A 84 10.36 3.40 14.63
CA LEU A 84 11.21 4.43 14.03
C LEU A 84 12.44 3.82 13.37
N ASN A 85 12.82 4.36 12.22
CA ASN A 85 14.03 3.97 11.51
C ASN A 85 15.27 4.58 12.17
N ARG A 86 16.41 3.90 12.03
CA ARG A 86 17.73 4.30 12.51
C ARG A 86 18.10 5.70 12.04
N SER A 87 17.73 6.06 10.82
CA SER A 87 17.96 7.38 10.24
C SER A 87 17.27 8.53 10.99
N ALA A 88 16.20 8.27 11.75
CA ALA A 88 15.52 9.31 12.54
C ALA A 88 16.38 9.79 13.72
N PHE A 89 17.38 9.01 14.12
CA PHE A 89 18.31 9.32 15.21
C PHE A 89 19.65 9.87 14.70
N ASP A 90 19.84 9.99 13.39
CA ASP A 90 21.03 10.60 12.82
C ASP A 90 21.07 12.10 13.18
N ASN A 91 22.24 12.60 13.61
CA ASN A 91 22.43 13.98 14.09
C ASN A 91 21.57 14.38 15.30
N LYS A 92 21.01 13.41 16.04
CA LYS A 92 20.33 13.65 17.31
C LYS A 92 21.26 13.38 18.49
N THR A 93 20.87 13.85 19.67
CA THR A 93 21.67 13.69 20.90
C THR A 93 21.74 12.24 21.36
N VAL A 94 20.68 11.46 21.11
CA VAL A 94 20.58 10.04 21.47
C VAL A 94 20.83 9.18 20.23
N SER A 95 21.79 8.25 20.33
CA SER A 95 22.07 7.28 19.27
C SER A 95 20.99 6.20 19.17
N PHE A 96 20.83 5.59 18.00
CA PHE A 96 19.89 4.47 17.82
C PHE A 96 20.21 3.29 18.76
N GLU A 97 21.49 2.98 18.98
CA GLU A 97 21.92 1.92 19.89
C GLU A 97 21.53 2.19 21.34
N GLU A 98 21.61 3.45 21.79
CA GLU A 98 21.20 3.84 23.12
C GLU A 98 19.67 3.84 23.27
N HIS A 99 18.97 4.31 22.24
CA HIS A 99 17.51 4.26 22.16
C HIS A 99 16.98 2.83 22.35
N ILE A 100 17.49 1.82 21.63
CA ILE A 100 17.00 0.44 21.75
C ILE A 100 17.44 -0.26 23.06
N LYS A 101 18.53 0.18 23.70
CA LYS A 101 19.07 -0.47 24.91
C LYS A 101 18.50 0.11 26.19
N CYS A 102 18.34 1.42 26.25
CA CYS A 102 17.98 2.16 27.46
C CYS A 102 16.52 2.62 27.44
N GLU A 103 16.05 3.20 26.32
CA GLU A 103 14.68 3.73 26.23
C GLU A 103 13.67 2.65 25.84
N HIS A 104 13.90 1.96 24.72
CA HIS A 104 12.99 1.01 24.09
C HIS A 104 13.52 -0.43 24.12
N ASN A 105 13.95 -0.88 25.29
CA ASN A 105 14.38 -2.24 25.49
C ASN A 105 13.18 -3.20 25.59
N MET A 106 13.09 -4.16 24.65
CA MET A 106 11.97 -5.12 24.60
C MET A 106 11.77 -5.90 25.91
N TRP A 107 12.84 -6.20 26.63
CA TRP A 107 12.78 -6.98 27.87
C TRP A 107 12.20 -6.19 29.02
N HIS A 108 12.48 -4.88 29.08
CA HIS A 108 11.88 -4.01 30.10
C HIS A 108 10.36 -3.95 29.97
N TYR A 109 9.83 -3.92 28.74
CA TYR A 109 8.37 -4.01 28.51
C TYR A 109 7.81 -5.35 28.99
N LEU A 110 8.49 -6.46 28.70
CA LEU A 110 8.05 -7.79 29.17
C LEU A 110 8.05 -7.87 30.70
N TYR A 111 9.11 -7.40 31.35
CA TYR A 111 9.20 -7.38 32.81
C TYR A 111 8.10 -6.54 33.43
N PHE A 112 7.79 -5.38 32.84
CA PHE A 112 6.72 -4.51 33.31
C PHE A 112 5.33 -5.18 33.19
N ILE A 113 5.06 -5.88 32.09
CA ILE A 113 3.80 -6.63 31.92
C ILE A 113 3.68 -7.74 32.98
N VAL A 114 4.76 -8.46 33.27
CA VAL A 114 4.77 -9.50 34.32
C VAL A 114 4.56 -8.88 35.70
N LEU A 115 5.24 -7.77 36.01
CA LEU A 115 5.11 -7.04 37.27
C LEU A 115 3.65 -6.65 37.52
N VAL A 116 3.00 -6.01 36.55
CA VAL A 116 1.62 -5.54 36.64
C VAL A 116 0.61 -6.69 36.78
N LYS A 117 0.96 -7.92 36.37
CA LYS A 117 0.11 -9.11 36.57
C LYS A 117 0.24 -9.73 37.96
N VAL A 118 1.39 -9.60 38.62
CA VAL A 118 1.69 -10.27 39.89
C VAL A 118 1.53 -9.34 41.09
N LYS A 119 1.82 -8.06 40.92
CA LYS A 119 1.72 -7.03 41.96
C LYS A 119 0.27 -6.84 42.40
N ASP A 120 0.06 -6.54 43.69
CA ASP A 120 -1.26 -6.30 44.25
C ASP A 120 -1.89 -5.04 43.62
N PRO A 121 -3.16 -5.11 43.14
CA PRO A 121 -3.84 -3.96 42.55
C PRO A 121 -3.96 -2.72 43.45
N THR A 122 -3.92 -2.90 44.77
CA THR A 122 -3.99 -1.78 45.73
C THR A 122 -2.69 -0.99 45.82
N GLU A 123 -1.57 -1.58 45.37
CA GLU A 123 -0.24 -0.96 45.36
C GLU A 123 0.14 -0.38 44.00
N PHE A 124 -0.79 -0.39 43.03
CA PHE A 124 -0.53 0.17 41.71
C PHE A 124 -0.34 1.68 41.78
N THR A 125 0.65 2.15 41.05
CA THR A 125 0.77 3.56 40.69
C THR A 125 -0.26 3.92 39.60
N GLY A 126 -0.46 5.21 39.33
CA GLY A 126 -1.36 5.67 38.27
C GLY A 126 -1.06 5.04 36.90
N PRO A 127 0.19 5.09 36.40
CA PRO A 127 0.57 4.46 35.14
C PRO A 127 0.41 2.93 35.14
N GLU A 128 0.76 2.25 36.24
CA GLU A 128 0.57 0.80 36.36
C GLU A 128 -0.91 0.41 36.25
N SER A 129 -1.79 1.15 36.92
CA SER A 129 -3.24 0.95 36.85
C SER A 129 -3.78 1.13 35.42
N TYR A 130 -3.30 2.17 34.72
CA TYR A 130 -3.66 2.42 33.33
C TYR A 130 -3.21 1.27 32.41
N VAL A 131 -1.95 0.83 32.52
CA VAL A 131 -1.45 -0.28 31.70
C VAL A 131 -2.12 -1.59 32.06
N TYR A 132 -2.44 -1.84 33.34
CA TYR A 132 -3.20 -3.02 33.76
C TYR A 132 -4.56 -3.09 33.05
N ALA A 133 -5.31 -1.97 33.04
CA ALA A 133 -6.60 -1.89 32.35
C ALA A 133 -6.45 -2.14 30.85
N MET A 134 -5.48 -1.50 30.19
CA MET A 134 -5.21 -1.69 28.76
C MET A 134 -4.83 -3.14 28.43
N VAL A 135 -3.99 -3.78 29.24
CA VAL A 135 -3.59 -5.19 29.07
C VAL A 135 -4.79 -6.12 29.28
N LYS A 136 -5.65 -5.84 30.27
CA LYS A 136 -6.87 -6.60 30.53
C LYS A 136 -7.85 -6.51 29.36
N ASP A 137 -7.98 -5.34 28.76
CA ASP A 137 -8.85 -5.06 27.61
C ASP A 137 -8.21 -5.45 26.27
N ARG A 138 -7.00 -6.02 26.30
CA ARG A 138 -6.18 -6.39 25.11
C ARG A 138 -5.94 -5.21 24.17
N ASN A 139 -5.90 -3.98 24.71
CA ASN A 139 -5.57 -2.79 23.97
C ASN A 139 -4.05 -2.54 24.01
N LEU A 140 -3.45 -2.32 22.82
CA LEU A 140 -2.02 -2.07 22.63
C LEU A 140 -1.67 -0.58 22.45
N ASP A 141 -2.64 0.32 22.59
CA ASP A 141 -2.46 1.77 22.39
C ASP A 141 -1.50 2.43 23.40
N TRP A 142 -1.19 1.76 24.51
CA TRP A 142 -0.22 2.25 25.48
C TRP A 142 1.23 2.14 25.02
N PHE A 143 1.54 1.33 24.00
CA PHE A 143 2.86 1.31 23.36
C PHE A 143 3.08 2.57 22.51
N PRO A 144 4.29 3.14 22.50
CA PRO A 144 4.59 4.28 21.63
C PRO A 144 4.57 3.85 20.17
N ARG A 145 3.94 4.65 19.29
CA ARG A 145 3.90 4.44 17.84
C ARG A 145 4.52 5.62 17.12
N LEU A 146 5.57 5.37 16.34
CA LEU A 146 6.30 6.36 15.54
C LEU A 146 6.74 7.61 16.32
N ARG A 147 7.00 7.46 17.62
CA ARG A 147 7.41 8.55 18.51
C ARG A 147 8.39 8.08 19.58
N ALA A 148 9.24 8.98 20.03
CA ALA A 148 10.18 8.75 21.13
C ALA A 148 10.41 10.07 21.89
N MET A 149 10.59 9.99 23.22
CA MET A 149 10.84 11.18 24.06
C MET A 149 12.08 11.95 23.62
N SER A 150 13.12 11.24 23.16
CA SER A 150 14.38 11.79 22.64
C SER A 150 14.22 12.58 21.33
N LEU A 151 13.10 12.41 20.61
CA LEU A 151 12.81 13.12 19.35
C LEU A 151 11.72 14.20 19.50
N ALA A 152 10.90 14.13 20.56
CA ALA A 152 9.76 15.01 20.77
C ALA A 152 10.11 16.51 20.87
N ALA A 153 11.35 16.86 21.22
CA ALA A 153 11.81 18.25 21.26
C ALA A 153 11.93 18.90 19.88
N ASP A 154 12.13 18.10 18.82
CA ASP A 154 12.35 18.58 17.45
C ASP A 154 11.02 18.65 16.66
N GLU A 155 10.07 17.76 16.96
CA GLU A 155 8.75 17.70 16.31
C GLU A 155 7.90 18.95 16.60
N GLY A 156 8.07 19.57 17.77
CA GLY A 156 7.29 20.74 18.18
C GLY A 156 7.49 21.98 17.29
N GLU A 157 8.67 22.14 16.67
CA GLU A 157 8.92 23.25 15.74
C GLU A 157 8.36 22.96 14.34
N GLY A 158 8.51 21.73 13.86
CA GLY A 158 8.00 21.30 12.55
C GLY A 158 6.48 21.29 12.46
N GLU A 159 5.81 20.70 13.46
CA GLU A 159 4.34 20.65 13.50
C GLU A 159 3.71 22.04 13.57
N GLN A 160 4.32 22.99 14.27
CA GLN A 160 3.85 24.38 14.31
C GLN A 160 3.97 25.07 12.94
N ILE A 161 5.04 24.80 12.18
CA ILE A 161 5.23 25.35 10.84
C ILE A 161 4.18 24.78 9.88
N GLU A 162 3.92 23.47 9.93
CA GLU A 162 2.90 22.82 9.10
C GLU A 162 1.47 23.29 9.43
N LEU A 163 1.13 23.38 10.72
CA LEU A 163 -0.16 23.91 11.16
C LEU A 163 -0.39 25.34 10.68
N ARG A 164 0.65 26.18 10.73
CA ARG A 164 0.59 27.56 10.22
C ARG A 164 0.42 27.61 8.70
N SER A 165 1.08 26.70 7.97
CA SER A 165 0.91 26.58 6.52
C SER A 165 -0.53 26.18 6.15
N LEU A 166 -1.10 25.19 6.85
CA LEU A 166 -2.47 24.74 6.66
C LEU A 166 -3.49 25.85 6.99
N GLN A 167 -3.26 26.61 8.06
CA GLN A 167 -4.08 27.78 8.39
C GLN A 167 -4.10 28.80 7.24
N ASN A 168 -2.93 29.13 6.68
CA ASN A 168 -2.84 30.05 5.55
C ASN A 168 -3.58 29.52 4.30
N GLN A 169 -3.50 28.22 4.02
CA GLN A 169 -4.26 27.61 2.92
C GLN A 169 -5.77 27.67 3.14
N LEU A 170 -6.22 27.45 4.37
CA LEU A 170 -7.63 27.53 4.73
C LEU A 170 -8.16 28.96 4.58
N GLU A 171 -7.40 29.97 5.04
CA GLU A 171 -7.75 31.38 4.87
C GLU A 171 -7.87 31.78 3.39
N ASN A 172 -6.89 31.38 2.56
CA ASN A 172 -6.93 31.64 1.12
C ASN A 172 -8.15 30.97 0.46
N THR A 173 -8.44 29.72 0.84
CA THR A 173 -9.62 29.00 0.33
C THR A 173 -10.91 29.70 0.75
N GLN A 174 -11.00 30.17 1.99
CA GLN A 174 -12.16 30.90 2.49
C GLN A 174 -12.37 32.23 1.74
N LEU A 175 -11.29 32.95 1.40
CA LEU A 175 -11.36 34.17 0.60
C LEU A 175 -11.88 33.89 -0.81
N VAL A 176 -11.38 32.85 -1.47
CA VAL A 176 -11.82 32.46 -2.81
C VAL A 176 -13.30 32.04 -2.82
N VAL A 177 -13.74 31.27 -1.82
CA VAL A 177 -15.16 30.87 -1.68
C VAL A 177 -16.06 32.09 -1.48
N LYS A 178 -15.65 33.06 -0.65
CA LYS A 178 -16.40 34.31 -0.47
C LYS A 178 -16.49 35.14 -1.76
N ALA A 179 -15.38 35.27 -2.49
CA ALA A 179 -15.34 35.99 -3.76
C ALA A 179 -16.27 35.34 -4.79
N LEU A 180 -16.23 34.01 -4.91
CA LEU A 180 -17.11 33.26 -5.82
C LEU A 180 -18.59 33.42 -5.43
N SER A 181 -18.91 33.37 -4.14
CA SER A 181 -20.28 33.60 -3.65
C SER A 181 -20.78 35.01 -3.99
N GLN A 182 -19.93 36.03 -3.93
CA GLN A 182 -20.30 37.40 -4.32
C GLN A 182 -20.56 37.49 -5.83
N GLN A 183 -19.70 36.89 -6.65
CA GLN A 183 -19.89 36.84 -8.09
C GLN A 183 -21.20 36.14 -8.48
N LEU A 184 -21.55 35.02 -7.82
CA LEU A 184 -22.81 34.33 -8.03
C LEU A 184 -24.03 35.20 -7.65
N SER A 185 -23.95 35.95 -6.55
CA SER A 185 -25.01 36.88 -6.16
C SER A 185 -25.19 38.00 -7.19
N GLN A 186 -24.09 38.58 -7.68
CA GLN A 186 -24.14 39.62 -8.70
C GLN A 186 -24.75 39.10 -10.01
N LEU A 187 -24.36 37.89 -10.44
CA LEU A 187 -24.92 37.26 -11.63
C LEU A 187 -26.42 37.01 -11.48
N ARG A 188 -26.85 36.51 -10.32
CA ARG A 188 -28.28 36.32 -10.00
C ARG A 188 -29.05 37.62 -10.13
N ASP A 189 -28.54 38.71 -9.54
CA ASP A 189 -29.22 40.01 -9.55
C ASP A 189 -29.30 40.60 -10.97
N GLN A 190 -28.26 40.41 -11.79
CA GLN A 190 -28.29 40.77 -13.22
C GLN A 190 -29.38 39.98 -13.97
N VAL A 191 -29.48 38.66 -13.76
CA VAL A 191 -30.51 37.83 -14.39
C VAL A 191 -31.91 38.30 -14.00
N PHE A 192 -32.16 38.60 -12.72
CA PHE A 192 -33.44 39.15 -12.27
C PHE A 192 -33.76 40.48 -12.95
N PHE A 193 -32.78 41.37 -13.06
CA PHE A 193 -32.95 42.64 -13.76
C PHE A 193 -33.34 42.42 -15.24
N PHE A 194 -32.61 41.57 -15.96
CA PHE A 194 -32.94 41.23 -17.35
C PHE A 194 -34.34 40.61 -17.50
N LEU A 195 -34.72 39.69 -16.60
CA LEU A 195 -36.05 39.08 -16.62
C LEU A 195 -37.15 40.12 -16.40
N SER A 196 -36.95 41.05 -15.46
CA SER A 196 -37.89 42.14 -15.20
C SER A 196 -38.04 43.10 -16.39
N LEU A 197 -36.94 43.37 -17.10
CA LEU A 197 -36.95 44.20 -18.30
C LEU A 197 -37.71 43.50 -19.44
N LEU A 198 -37.48 42.20 -19.63
CA LEU A 198 -38.18 41.39 -20.63
C LEU A 198 -39.68 41.31 -20.35
N LEU A 199 -40.08 41.15 -19.09
CA LEU A 199 -41.50 41.18 -18.68
C LEU A 199 -42.13 42.55 -18.96
N SER A 200 -41.45 43.64 -18.60
CA SER A 200 -41.93 45.00 -18.88
C SER A 200 -42.09 45.28 -20.38
N ILE A 201 -41.14 44.81 -21.21
CA ILE A 201 -41.24 44.91 -22.67
C ILE A 201 -42.41 44.06 -23.20
N TYR A 202 -42.61 42.87 -22.65
CA TYR A 202 -43.72 41.99 -23.02
C TYR A 202 -45.09 42.61 -22.69
N ASP A 203 -45.24 43.16 -21.48
CA ASP A 203 -46.45 43.87 -21.05
C ASP A 203 -46.73 45.11 -21.92
N TYR A 204 -45.68 45.87 -22.29
CA TYR A 204 -45.81 47.01 -23.19
C TYR A 204 -46.25 46.60 -24.60
N LEU A 205 -45.71 45.50 -25.13
CA LEU A 205 -46.11 44.94 -26.43
C LEU A 205 -47.56 44.43 -26.42
N ILE A 206 -48.01 43.80 -25.32
CA ILE A 206 -49.42 43.42 -25.14
C ILE A 206 -50.31 44.67 -25.16
N SER A 207 -49.95 45.72 -24.41
CA SER A 207 -50.73 46.96 -24.38
C SER A 207 -50.79 47.66 -25.74
N LEU A 208 -49.72 47.59 -26.53
CA LEU A 208 -49.75 48.04 -27.93
C LEU A 208 -50.69 47.17 -28.77
N CYS A 209 -50.63 45.84 -28.63
CA CYS A 209 -51.48 44.92 -29.37
C CYS A 209 -52.97 45.12 -29.04
N ASP A 210 -53.33 45.32 -27.77
CA ASP A 210 -54.69 45.64 -27.35
C ASP A 210 -55.17 46.99 -27.91
N ASN A 211 -54.30 48.00 -27.97
CA ASN A 211 -54.61 49.28 -28.61
C ASN A 211 -54.82 49.14 -30.13
N TYR A 212 -54.05 48.29 -30.81
CA TYR A 212 -54.26 48.00 -32.24
C TYR A 212 -55.51 47.14 -32.49
N ALA A 213 -55.87 46.23 -31.59
CA ALA A 213 -57.11 45.46 -31.67
C ALA A 213 -58.35 46.36 -31.54
N CYS A 214 -58.31 47.36 -30.66
CA CYS A 214 -59.36 48.37 -30.50
C CYS A 214 -59.53 49.28 -31.75
N LEU A 215 -58.48 49.46 -32.54
CA LEU A 215 -58.50 50.19 -33.82
C LEU A 215 -58.98 49.36 -35.01
N SER A 216 -59.18 48.04 -34.85
CA SER A 216 -59.69 47.13 -35.89
C SER A 216 -61.18 46.80 -35.78
N GLN A 217 -61.90 47.48 -34.88
CA GLN A 217 -63.36 47.34 -34.68
C GLN A 217 -64.14 48.65 -34.91
N TRP A 218 -63.60 49.55 -35.76
CA TRP A 218 -64.33 50.63 -36.40
C TRP A 218 -64.05 50.66 -37.90
#